data_AF-A0A444XPS1-F1
#
_entry.id   AF-A0A444XPS1-F1
#
_cell.length_a   1.000
_cell.length_b   1.000
_cell.length_c   1.000
_cell.angle_alpha   90.00
_cell.angle_beta   90.00
_cell.angle_gamma   90.00
#
_symmetry.space_group_name_H-M   'P 1'
#
loop_
_entity.id
_entity.type
_entity.pdbx_description
1 polymer ?
#
loop_
_entity_poly.entity_id
_entity_poly.type
_entity_poly.pdbx_seq_one_letter_code
_entity_poly.pdbx_strand_id
1 'polypeptide(L)'
;MEAAGRKLGLIFLLLFFHSLHPDLTLADSVTPDEAKLLRDEVREMFYHAFNGYMDNAFPLDELRPMSCAGEDTLGGYALTLASISKITKIN
;
A
#
# COMPACT_ATOMS: atom_id res chain seq x y z
N MET A 1 31.39 45.22 24.69
CA MET A 1 31.23 43.75 24.89
C MET A 1 29.76 43.33 25.03
N GLU A 2 28.82 44.26 25.21
CA GLU A 2 27.39 43.98 25.44
C GLU A 2 26.59 43.63 24.16
N ALA A 3 26.99 44.16 23.01
CA ALA A 3 26.32 43.92 21.72
C ALA A 3 26.52 42.49 21.17
N ALA A 4 27.62 41.82 21.54
CA ALA A 4 27.94 40.46 21.04
C ALA A 4 27.05 39.39 21.69
N GLY A 5 26.77 39.53 22.99
CA GLY A 5 25.88 38.61 23.73
C GLY A 5 24.43 38.67 23.24
N ARG A 6 23.93 39.87 22.88
CA ARG A 6 22.58 40.02 22.30
C ARG A 6 22.44 39.35 20.93
N LYS A 7 23.47 39.43 20.06
CA LYS A 7 23.46 38.75 18.76
C LYS A 7 23.49 37.23 18.90
N LEU A 8 24.26 36.72 19.86
CA LEU A 8 24.36 35.27 20.11
C LEU A 8 23.02 34.70 20.64
N GLY A 9 22.33 35.44 21.52
CA GLY A 9 20.99 35.07 21.98
C GLY A 9 19.95 35.06 20.85
N LEU A 10 20.01 36.01 19.92
CA LEU A 10 19.13 36.04 18.75
C LEU A 10 19.38 34.86 17.80
N ILE A 11 20.64 34.48 17.58
CA ILE A 11 20.97 33.30 16.77
C ILE A 11 20.40 32.03 17.41
N PHE A 12 20.56 31.87 18.72
CA PHE A 12 20.03 30.71 19.44
C PHE A 12 18.49 30.65 19.37
N LEU A 13 17.82 31.81 19.46
CA LEU A 13 16.37 31.93 19.30
C LEU A 13 15.93 31.53 17.89
N LEU A 14 16.61 32.03 16.86
CA LEU A 14 16.31 31.71 15.45
C LEU A 14 16.53 30.23 15.16
N LEU A 15 17.60 29.63 15.70
CA LEU A 15 17.86 28.18 15.57
C LEU A 15 16.81 27.35 16.32
N PHE A 16 16.31 27.81 17.47
CA PHE A 16 15.23 27.16 18.20
C PHE A 16 13.92 27.17 17.40
N PHE A 17 13.55 28.31 16.81
CA PHE A 17 12.39 28.39 15.91
C PHE A 17 12.55 27.57 14.64
N HIS A 18 13.76 27.52 14.06
CA HIS A 18 14.03 26.68 12.88
C HIS A 18 13.92 25.18 13.21
N SER A 19 14.36 24.79 14.41
CA SER A 19 14.24 23.42 14.94
C SER A 19 12.83 23.07 15.43
N LEU A 20 11.95 24.08 15.57
CA LEU A 20 10.55 23.92 16.01
C LEU A 20 9.53 24.04 14.89
N HIS A 21 9.93 24.13 13.62
CA HIS A 21 8.97 23.92 12.53
C HIS A 21 8.69 22.41 12.44
N PRO A 22 7.53 21.91 12.90
CA PRO A 22 7.09 20.63 12.39
C PRO A 22 6.93 20.82 10.88
N ASP A 23 7.53 19.94 10.09
CA ASP A 23 7.11 19.76 8.71
C ASP A 23 5.60 19.48 8.75
N LEU A 24 4.80 20.51 8.42
CA LEU A 24 3.35 20.38 8.34
C LEU A 24 3.06 19.63 7.04
N THR A 25 3.24 18.32 7.07
CA THR A 25 2.73 17.44 6.03
C THR A 25 1.22 17.39 6.18
N LEU A 26 0.53 18.26 5.44
CA LEU A 26 -0.90 18.07 5.20
C LEU A 26 -1.03 16.78 4.38
N ALA A 27 -1.32 15.68 5.06
CA ALA A 27 -1.74 14.45 4.39
C ALA A 27 -3.08 14.74 3.71
N ASP A 28 -3.12 14.64 2.39
CA ASP A 28 -4.34 14.80 1.64
C ASP A 28 -5.29 13.66 2.02
N SER A 29 -6.47 14.00 2.54
CA SER A 29 -7.43 12.99 3.01
C SER A 29 -8.24 12.48 1.82
N VAL A 30 -8.26 11.16 1.62
CA VAL A 30 -9.11 10.52 0.61
C VAL A 30 -10.58 10.84 0.91
N THR A 31 -11.30 11.33 -0.09
CA THR A 31 -12.74 11.61 0.06
C THR A 31 -13.55 10.30 0.14
N PRO A 32 -14.74 10.29 0.76
CA PRO A 32 -15.57 9.08 0.82
C PRO A 32 -15.90 8.48 -0.55
N ASP A 33 -16.11 9.34 -1.55
CA ASP A 33 -16.40 8.92 -2.93
C ASP A 33 -15.16 8.35 -3.63
N GLU A 34 -14.00 8.98 -3.47
CA GLU A 34 -12.72 8.45 -3.96
C GLU A 34 -12.40 7.10 -3.31
N ALA A 35 -12.59 6.97 -1.99
CA ALA A 35 -12.42 5.72 -1.29
C ALA A 35 -13.37 4.63 -1.82
N LYS A 36 -14.59 5.00 -2.24
CA LYS A 36 -15.53 4.07 -2.86
C LYS A 36 -15.05 3.61 -4.23
N LEU A 37 -14.62 4.54 -5.08
CA LEU A 37 -14.08 4.23 -6.40
C LEU A 37 -12.87 3.30 -6.31
N LEU A 38 -11.93 3.60 -5.41
CA LEU A 38 -10.76 2.76 -5.15
C LEU A 38 -11.14 1.36 -4.66
N ARG A 39 -12.16 1.24 -3.79
CA ARG A 39 -12.66 -0.07 -3.35
C ARG A 39 -13.25 -0.88 -4.50
N ASP A 40 -14.01 -0.23 -5.38
CA ASP A 40 -14.63 -0.89 -6.53
C ASP A 40 -13.54 -1.30 -7.55
N GLU A 41 -12.54 -0.46 -7.80
CA GLU A 41 -11.38 -0.80 -8.64
C GLU A 41 -10.59 -2.01 -8.11
N VAL A 42 -10.29 -2.04 -6.81
CA VAL A 42 -9.62 -3.18 -6.17
C VAL A 42 -10.45 -4.46 -6.29
N ARG A 43 -11.78 -4.36 -6.19
CA ARG A 43 -12.68 -5.50 -6.38
C ARG A 43 -12.59 -6.07 -7.79
N GLU A 44 -12.57 -5.22 -8.81
CA GLU A 44 -12.46 -5.67 -10.20
C GLU A 44 -11.08 -6.32 -10.48
N MET A 45 -9.99 -5.72 -9.97
CA MET A 45 -8.65 -6.31 -10.08
C MET A 45 -8.58 -7.70 -9.44
N PHE A 46 -9.25 -7.89 -8.31
CA PHE A 46 -9.31 -9.19 -7.63
C PHE A 46 -9.99 -10.25 -8.50
N TYR A 47 -11.18 -9.94 -9.05
CA TYR A 47 -11.89 -10.90 -9.90
C TYR A 47 -11.16 -11.19 -11.21
N HIS A 48 -10.46 -10.21 -11.78
CA HIS A 48 -9.59 -10.42 -12.93
C HIS A 48 -8.50 -11.46 -12.63
N ALA A 49 -7.79 -11.32 -11.51
CA ALA A 49 -6.75 -12.26 -11.10
C ALA A 49 -7.32 -13.64 -10.76
N PHE A 50 -8.46 -13.70 -10.05
CA PHE A 50 -9.12 -14.95 -9.70
C PHE A 50 -9.54 -15.75 -10.94
N ASN A 51 -10.23 -15.11 -11.89
CA ASN A 51 -10.65 -15.76 -13.12
C ASN A 51 -9.44 -16.24 -13.92
N GLY A 52 -8.39 -15.40 -14.03
CA GLY A 52 -7.14 -15.80 -14.67
C GLY A 52 -6.50 -17.04 -14.04
N TYR A 53 -6.53 -17.16 -12.71
CA TYR A 53 -6.04 -18.34 -12.01
C TYR A 53 -6.90 -19.58 -12.31
N MET A 54 -8.23 -19.44 -12.23
CA MET A 54 -9.16 -20.55 -12.50
C MET A 54 -9.03 -21.08 -13.93
N ASP A 55 -8.81 -20.20 -14.90
CA ASP A 55 -8.74 -20.56 -16.30
C ASP A 55 -7.39 -21.16 -16.72
N ASN A 56 -6.28 -20.73 -16.08
CA ASN A 56 -4.93 -21.00 -16.60
C ASN A 56 -3.99 -21.72 -15.62
N ALA A 57 -4.31 -21.73 -14.33
CA ALA A 57 -3.42 -22.26 -13.30
C ALA A 57 -4.05 -23.33 -12.41
N PHE A 58 -5.37 -23.36 -12.24
CA PHE A 58 -6.00 -24.45 -11.49
C PHE A 58 -5.71 -25.83 -12.12
N PRO A 59 -5.32 -26.87 -11.34
CA PRO A 59 -5.24 -26.95 -9.87
C PRO A 59 -3.86 -26.65 -9.27
N LEU A 60 -2.93 -26.10 -10.04
CA LEU A 60 -1.57 -25.78 -9.61
C LEU A 60 -1.57 -24.61 -8.61
N ASP A 61 -0.46 -24.45 -7.89
CA ASP A 61 -0.38 -23.56 -6.75
C ASP A 61 -0.43 -22.09 -7.14
N GLU A 62 0.24 -21.68 -8.21
CA GLU A 62 0.38 -20.28 -8.60
C GLU A 62 0.12 -20.07 -10.10
N LEU A 63 -0.41 -18.89 -10.47
CA LEU A 63 -0.50 -18.44 -11.86
C LEU A 63 0.74 -17.62 -12.23
N ARG A 64 1.42 -17.96 -13.32
CA ARG A 64 2.43 -17.11 -13.94
C ARG A 64 1.78 -16.19 -14.98
N PRO A 65 1.62 -14.89 -14.71
CA PRO A 65 0.85 -14.00 -15.59
C PRO A 65 1.50 -13.77 -16.95
N MET A 66 2.84 -13.85 -17.04
CA MET A 66 3.55 -13.64 -18.31
C MET A 66 3.43 -14.83 -19.28
N SER A 67 3.28 -16.04 -18.76
CA SER A 67 3.18 -17.26 -19.58
C SER A 67 1.78 -17.86 -19.61
N CYS A 68 0.83 -17.28 -18.87
CA CYS A 68 -0.53 -17.81 -18.68
C CYS A 68 -0.53 -19.31 -18.36
N ALA A 69 0.36 -19.73 -17.45
CA ALA A 69 0.50 -21.13 -17.07
C ALA A 69 0.57 -21.25 -15.55
N GLY A 70 0.06 -22.35 -15.01
CA GLY A 70 0.21 -22.67 -13.60
C GLY A 70 1.61 -23.20 -13.28
N GLU A 71 2.03 -23.01 -12.03
CA GLU A 71 3.23 -23.61 -11.46
C GLU A 71 2.91 -24.23 -10.09
N ASP A 72 3.56 -25.35 -9.81
CA ASP A 72 3.54 -26.02 -8.51
C ASP A 72 4.83 -25.69 -7.75
N THR A 73 4.80 -24.59 -7.01
CA THR A 73 5.92 -24.10 -6.20
C THR A 73 5.86 -24.62 -4.76
N LEU A 74 4.69 -25.06 -4.28
CA LEU A 74 4.42 -25.31 -2.85
C LEU A 74 3.93 -26.74 -2.58
N GLY A 75 3.89 -27.61 -3.58
CA GLY A 75 3.58 -29.04 -3.44
C GLY A 75 2.14 -29.42 -3.77
N GLY A 76 1.44 -28.62 -4.56
CA GLY A 76 0.15 -28.95 -5.18
C GLY A 76 -1.04 -28.81 -4.23
N TYR A 77 -0.91 -27.98 -3.19
CA TYR A 77 -1.97 -27.74 -2.21
C TYR A 77 -3.00 -26.70 -2.64
N ALA A 78 -2.84 -26.10 -3.82
CA ALA A 78 -3.65 -25.01 -4.36
C ALA A 78 -3.78 -23.84 -3.35
N LEU A 79 -2.65 -23.41 -2.77
CA LEU A 79 -2.65 -22.39 -1.71
C LEU A 79 -3.20 -21.04 -2.18
N THR A 80 -3.06 -20.72 -3.46
CA THR A 80 -3.73 -19.56 -4.07
C THR A 80 -5.26 -19.69 -4.00
N LEU A 81 -5.82 -20.85 -4.33
CA LEU A 81 -7.26 -21.09 -4.22
C LEU A 81 -7.74 -21.05 -2.76
N ALA A 82 -7.01 -21.67 -1.84
CA ALA A 82 -7.35 -21.64 -0.42
C ALA A 82 -7.36 -20.21 0.15
N SER A 83 -6.38 -19.38 -0.26
CA SER A 83 -6.27 -17.98 0.13
C SER A 83 -7.41 -17.14 -0.45
N ILE A 84 -7.72 -17.31 -1.75
CA ILE A 84 -8.78 -16.57 -2.44
C ILE A 84 -10.18 -16.97 -1.92
N SER A 85 -10.43 -18.25 -1.67
CA SER A 85 -11.70 -18.76 -1.14
C SER A 85 -12.06 -18.17 0.22
N LYS A 86 -11.05 -17.81 1.02
CA LYS A 86 -11.29 -17.13 2.31
C LYS A 86 -11.72 -15.67 2.12
N ILE A 87 -11.25 -15.00 1.07
CA ILE A 87 -11.60 -13.61 0.76
C ILE A 87 -13.03 -13.51 0.19
N THR A 88 -13.43 -14.45 -0.68
CA THR A 88 -14.80 -14.45 -1.24
C THR A 88 -15.86 -14.77 -0.19
N LYS A 89 -15.50 -15.42 0.92
CA LYS A 89 -16.40 -15.68 2.07
C LYS A 89 -16.46 -14.57 3.13
N ILE A 90 -15.68 -13.49 2.98
CA ILE A 90 -15.68 -12.35 3.92
C ILE A 90 -16.69 -11.25 3.51
N ASN A 91 -17.36 -11.40 2.36
CA ASN A 91 -18.56 -10.61 1.99
C ASN A 91 -19.85 -11.34 2.35
#